data_AF-A0A939B325-F1
#
_entry.id   AF-A0A939B325-F1
#
_cell.length_a   1.000
_cell.length_b   1.000
_cell.length_c   1.000
_cell.angle_alpha   90.00
_cell.angle_beta   90.00
_cell.angle_gamma   90.00
#
_symmetry.space_group_name_H-M   'P 1'
#
loop_
_entity.id
_entity.type
_entity.pdbx_description
1 polymer ?
#
loop_
_entity_poly.entity_id
_entity_poly.type
_entity_poly.pdbx_seq_one_letter_code
_entity_poly.pdbx_strand_id
1 'polypeptide(L)'
;MPSDPRITQALAALAQPIAEFRAAVQGALVQAEGFVAAQQADAATQAARASLELGVFAAGRVDPAKFAAMFPAVAKADKASLAVLNKAIKILRDVADKGDKVCVAEVTDGRKLGATIDTALAAVGQAFGAIIITELVRGGRYKTAEHEKLLDPTEFRAWNNAERRFAPPLVVEVDGADLHAGALLDFADGREKIVLVVRGAAPPAALVRCVTPGTFVLQTVDGTGLDKMALYEGPAIAAFLPEGAATFMHDPHAGKEPWQRLTVPFLPAGPFKGAGGFSAWQMEQDVKMLADLARTPFAVPETAGGKGAPALGADQAAARIAAWLLDSAGLKGTA
;
A
#
# COMPACT_ATOMS: atom_id res chain seq x y z
N MET A 1 -7.31 2.03 24.53
CA MET A 1 -8.28 1.10 23.93
C MET A 1 -7.50 -0.04 23.31
N PRO A 2 -7.93 -1.31 23.46
CA PRO A 2 -7.35 -2.38 22.66
C PRO A 2 -7.57 -2.02 21.18
N SER A 3 -6.51 -2.17 20.37
CA SER A 3 -6.60 -2.00 18.92
C SER A 3 -7.66 -2.92 18.37
N ASP A 4 -8.53 -2.41 17.48
CA ASP A 4 -9.53 -3.21 16.80
C ASP A 4 -8.85 -4.45 16.15
N PRO A 5 -9.33 -5.68 16.42
CA PRO A 5 -8.69 -6.89 15.91
C PRO A 5 -8.57 -6.91 14.37
N ARG A 6 -9.44 -6.17 13.67
CA ARG A 6 -9.40 -6.01 12.21
C ARG A 6 -8.18 -5.21 11.76
N ILE A 7 -7.67 -4.27 12.58
CA ILE A 7 -6.40 -3.57 12.31
C ILE A 7 -5.25 -4.57 12.35
N THR A 8 -5.19 -5.41 13.38
CA THR A 8 -4.16 -6.45 13.50
C THR A 8 -4.24 -7.43 12.33
N GLN A 9 -5.44 -7.83 11.92
CA GLN A 9 -5.64 -8.70 10.75
C GLN A 9 -5.17 -8.04 9.45
N ALA A 10 -5.49 -6.75 9.23
CA ALA A 10 -5.04 -6.01 8.06
C ALA A 10 -3.50 -5.91 7.99
N LEU A 11 -2.87 -5.54 9.11
CA LEU A 11 -1.41 -5.44 9.21
C LEU A 11 -0.74 -6.81 8.98
N ALA A 12 -1.32 -7.89 9.49
CA ALA A 12 -0.81 -9.24 9.27
C ALA A 12 -0.89 -9.65 7.79
N ALA A 13 -2.00 -9.36 7.11
CA ALA A 13 -2.14 -9.64 5.67
C ALA A 13 -1.15 -8.82 4.83
N LEU A 14 -0.79 -7.62 5.29
CA LEU A 14 0.12 -6.69 4.63
C LEU A 14 1.57 -6.78 5.14
N ALA A 15 1.93 -7.84 5.87
CA ALA A 15 3.23 -7.95 6.52
C ALA A 15 4.42 -7.85 5.56
N GLN A 16 4.31 -8.40 4.35
CA GLN A 16 5.38 -8.33 3.34
C GLN A 16 5.67 -6.89 2.88
N PRO A 17 4.72 -6.12 2.31
CA PRO A 17 5.00 -4.74 1.89
C PRO A 17 5.44 -3.84 3.06
N ILE A 18 4.94 -4.08 4.28
CA ILE A 18 5.44 -3.40 5.49
C ILE A 18 6.91 -3.72 5.75
N ALA A 19 7.31 -5.00 5.65
CA ALA A 19 8.68 -5.42 5.84
C ALA A 19 9.63 -4.84 4.78
N GLU A 20 9.18 -4.73 3.53
CA GLU A 20 9.95 -4.11 2.43
C GLU A 20 10.25 -2.63 2.71
N PHE A 21 9.24 -1.85 3.11
CA PHE A 21 9.42 -0.45 3.50
C PHE A 21 10.37 -0.31 4.70
N ARG A 22 10.17 -1.13 5.74
CA ARG A 22 11.03 -1.14 6.94
C ARG A 22 12.48 -1.46 6.59
N ALA A 23 12.72 -2.44 5.73
CA ALA A 23 14.05 -2.81 5.31
C ALA A 23 14.77 -1.65 4.60
N ALA A 24 14.04 -0.88 3.77
CA ALA A 24 14.59 0.32 3.13
C ALA A 24 14.98 1.41 4.16
N VAL A 25 14.09 1.71 5.10
CA VAL A 25 14.34 2.71 6.16
C VAL A 25 15.51 2.29 7.06
N GLN A 26 15.51 1.03 7.52
CA GLN A 26 16.57 0.50 8.39
C GLN A 26 17.91 0.41 7.66
N GLY A 27 17.92 -0.03 6.40
CA GLY A 27 19.12 -0.08 5.58
C GLY A 27 19.75 1.30 5.43
N ALA A 28 18.95 2.32 5.14
CA ALA A 28 19.42 3.69 5.05
C ALA A 28 19.90 4.24 6.40
N LEU A 29 19.20 3.95 7.50
CA LEU A 29 19.59 4.38 8.85
C LEU A 29 20.96 3.81 9.25
N VAL A 30 21.16 2.50 9.09
CA VAL A 30 22.43 1.83 9.40
C VAL A 30 23.56 2.41 8.55
N GLN A 31 23.32 2.66 7.26
CA GLN A 31 24.31 3.27 6.37
C GLN A 31 24.65 4.71 6.80
N ALA A 32 23.65 5.51 7.18
CA ALA A 32 23.84 6.88 7.64
C ALA A 32 24.62 6.94 8.95
N GLU A 33 24.25 6.13 9.94
CA GLU A 33 24.92 6.04 11.25
C GLU A 33 26.36 5.54 11.08
N GLY A 34 26.57 4.50 10.27
CA GLY A 34 27.90 3.99 9.95
C GLY A 34 28.78 5.04 9.28
N PHE A 35 28.21 5.86 8.39
CA PHE A 35 28.95 6.97 7.78
C PHE A 35 29.31 8.05 8.81
N VAL A 36 28.39 8.47 9.68
CA VAL A 36 28.67 9.46 10.73
C VAL A 36 29.74 8.94 11.71
N ALA A 37 29.66 7.67 12.11
CA ALA A 37 30.66 7.04 12.97
C ALA A 37 32.04 7.05 12.30
N ALA A 38 32.12 6.74 11.00
CA ALA A 38 33.38 6.80 10.25
C ALA A 38 33.94 8.23 10.11
N GLN A 39 33.08 9.26 10.08
CA GLN A 39 33.51 10.66 10.05
C GLN A 39 34.17 11.09 11.37
N GLN A 40 33.66 10.55 12.49
CA GLN A 40 34.06 10.85 13.87
C GLN A 40 35.17 9.94 14.41
N ALA A 41 35.49 8.84 13.72
CA ALA A 41 36.51 7.89 14.14
C ALA A 41 37.87 8.57 14.35
N ASP A 42 38.49 8.29 15.50
CA ASP A 42 39.83 8.77 15.80
C ASP A 42 40.91 7.98 15.02
N ALA A 43 42.16 8.45 15.09
CA ALA A 43 43.27 7.83 14.37
C ALA A 43 43.51 6.36 14.77
N ALA A 44 43.28 6.02 16.04
CA ALA A 44 43.43 4.65 16.54
C ALA A 44 42.37 3.71 15.95
N THR A 45 41.11 4.14 15.93
CA THR A 45 39.99 3.39 15.34
C THR A 45 40.18 3.21 13.84
N GLN A 46 40.64 4.26 13.15
CA GLN A 46 40.95 4.20 11.72
C GLN A 46 42.09 3.22 11.42
N ALA A 47 43.17 3.24 12.22
CA ALA A 47 44.29 2.31 12.07
C ALA A 47 43.87 0.85 12.35
N ALA A 48 43.06 0.62 13.39
CA ALA A 48 42.53 -0.70 13.71
C ALA A 48 41.69 -1.28 12.58
N ARG A 49 40.81 -0.46 11.98
CA ARG A 49 40.01 -0.85 10.82
C ARG A 49 40.90 -1.19 9.60
N ALA A 50 41.85 -0.32 9.27
CA ALA A 50 42.79 -0.58 8.18
C ALA A 50 43.56 -1.89 8.40
N SER A 51 43.97 -2.17 9.64
CA SER A 51 44.65 -3.43 9.96
C SER A 51 43.76 -4.66 9.72
N LEU A 52 42.46 -4.57 9.99
CA LEU A 52 41.51 -5.66 9.73
C LEU A 52 41.29 -5.85 8.22
N GLU A 53 41.09 -4.77 7.48
CA GLU A 53 40.83 -4.81 6.02
C GLU A 53 42.07 -5.30 5.23
N LEU A 54 43.27 -4.94 5.67
CA LEU A 54 44.53 -5.39 5.06
C LEU A 54 44.85 -6.88 5.35
N GLY A 55 44.28 -7.44 6.42
CA GLY A 55 44.41 -8.84 6.80
C GLY A 55 45.83 -9.28 7.17
N VAL A 56 45.98 -10.59 7.40
CA VAL A 56 47.24 -11.20 7.91
C VAL A 56 48.41 -11.04 6.94
N PHE A 57 48.14 -10.94 5.64
CA PHE A 57 49.18 -10.81 4.61
C PHE A 57 49.96 -9.49 4.69
N ALA A 58 49.32 -8.41 5.14
CA ALA A 58 49.94 -7.10 5.26
C ALA A 58 50.67 -6.89 6.59
N ALA A 59 50.54 -7.81 7.55
CA ALA A 59 51.13 -7.70 8.87
C ALA A 59 52.65 -7.52 8.78
N GLY A 60 53.16 -6.44 9.39
CA GLY A 60 54.58 -6.07 9.38
C GLY A 60 55.11 -5.52 8.04
N ARG A 61 54.27 -5.42 6.99
CA ARG A 61 54.65 -4.88 5.67
C ARG A 61 54.01 -3.53 5.37
N VAL A 62 52.81 -3.31 5.90
CA VAL A 62 52.06 -2.04 5.76
C VAL A 62 51.80 -1.50 7.15
N ASP A 63 52.08 -0.22 7.36
CA ASP A 63 51.71 0.51 8.58
C ASP A 63 50.23 0.91 8.48
N PRO A 64 49.32 0.32 9.30
CA PRO A 64 47.89 0.58 9.19
C PRO A 64 47.50 2.04 9.45
N ALA A 65 48.24 2.75 10.31
CA ALA A 65 47.95 4.14 10.62
C ALA A 65 48.28 5.05 9.43
N LYS A 66 49.45 4.82 8.79
CA LYS A 66 49.81 5.54 7.57
C LYS A 66 48.87 5.19 6.41
N PHE A 67 48.51 3.92 6.27
CA PHE A 67 47.55 3.48 5.26
C PHE A 67 46.20 4.17 5.43
N ALA A 68 45.63 4.18 6.64
CA ALA A 68 44.36 4.84 6.92
C ALA A 68 44.40 6.35 6.68
N ALA A 69 45.53 7.01 6.95
CA ALA A 69 45.72 8.43 6.67
C ALA A 69 45.74 8.74 5.16
N MET A 70 46.28 7.84 4.34
CA MET A 70 46.32 8.00 2.87
C MET A 70 45.03 7.55 2.18
N PHE A 71 44.38 6.52 2.72
CA PHE A 71 43.17 5.90 2.18
C PHE A 71 42.07 5.92 3.25
N PRO A 72 41.48 7.09 3.52
CA PRO A 72 40.41 7.19 4.50
C PRO A 72 39.21 6.34 4.06
N ALA A 73 38.60 5.64 5.00
CA ALA A 73 37.47 4.75 4.73
C ALA A 73 36.24 5.48 4.15
N VAL A 74 36.10 6.78 4.41
CA VAL A 74 35.05 7.65 3.86
C VAL A 74 35.63 9.02 3.51
N ALA A 75 35.13 9.63 2.43
CA ALA A 75 35.45 11.00 2.09
C ALA A 75 34.96 11.96 3.19
N LYS A 76 35.76 12.95 3.57
CA LYS A 76 35.37 13.93 4.60
C LYS A 76 34.21 14.79 4.13
N ALA A 77 33.14 14.82 4.91
CA ALA A 77 32.00 15.69 4.67
C ALA A 77 32.18 17.01 5.43
N ASP A 78 31.68 18.11 4.87
CA ASP A 78 31.66 19.41 5.54
C ASP A 78 30.65 19.43 6.71
N LYS A 79 30.72 20.49 7.53
CA LYS A 79 29.85 20.63 8.72
C LYS A 79 28.36 20.72 8.38
N ALA A 80 27.98 21.36 7.28
CA ALA A 80 26.58 21.49 6.87
C ALA A 80 26.03 20.13 6.38
N SER A 81 26.82 19.41 5.59
CA SER A 81 26.53 18.04 5.15
C SER A 81 26.36 17.07 6.33
N LEU A 82 27.20 17.17 7.36
CA LEU A 82 27.04 16.37 8.59
C LEU A 82 25.81 16.80 9.41
N ALA A 83 25.52 18.10 9.49
CA ALA A 83 24.35 18.59 10.22
C ALA A 83 23.04 18.08 9.58
N VAL A 84 22.91 18.15 8.26
CA VAL A 84 21.72 17.65 7.56
C VAL A 84 21.61 16.12 7.64
N LEU A 85 22.73 15.39 7.58
CA LEU A 85 22.73 13.94 7.73
C LEU A 85 22.23 13.52 9.12
N ASN A 86 22.60 14.24 10.17
CA ASN A 86 22.06 13.99 11.52
C ASN A 86 20.55 14.26 11.61
N LYS A 87 20.02 15.27 10.90
CA LYS A 87 18.56 15.47 10.78
C LYS A 87 17.90 14.29 10.07
N ALA A 88 18.48 13.81 8.97
CA ALA A 88 17.99 12.65 8.23
C ALA A 88 18.00 11.37 9.09
N ILE A 89 19.08 11.11 9.83
CA ILE A 89 19.17 10.01 10.81
C ILE A 89 18.04 10.08 11.83
N LYS A 90 17.76 11.27 12.37
CA LYS A 90 16.66 11.45 13.32
C LYS A 90 15.32 11.06 12.70
N ILE A 91 15.01 11.52 11.49
CA ILE A 91 13.77 11.17 10.78
C ILE A 91 13.68 9.66 10.56
N LEU A 92 14.75 9.04 10.04
CA LEU A 92 14.78 7.59 9.79
C LEU A 92 14.60 6.79 11.09
N ARG A 93 15.22 7.24 12.18
CA ARG A 93 15.05 6.63 13.51
C ARG A 93 13.64 6.79 14.04
N ASP A 94 13.06 7.99 13.94
CA ASP A 94 11.69 8.26 14.37
C ASP A 94 10.67 7.38 13.60
N VAL A 95 10.91 7.12 12.31
CA VAL A 95 10.09 6.21 11.49
C VAL A 95 10.32 4.74 11.87
N ALA A 96 11.58 4.34 12.06
CA ALA A 96 11.95 3.01 12.51
C ALA A 96 11.32 2.66 13.88
N ASP A 97 11.40 3.57 14.85
CA ASP A 97 10.92 3.40 16.22
C ASP A 97 9.39 3.30 16.29
N LYS A 98 8.67 3.95 15.37
CA LYS A 98 7.21 3.83 15.26
C LYS A 98 6.78 2.42 14.84
N GLY A 99 7.62 1.67 14.14
CA GLY A 99 7.31 0.34 13.67
C GLY A 99 6.02 0.32 12.83
N ASP A 100 5.06 -0.54 13.17
CA ASP A 100 3.83 -0.73 12.37
C ASP A 100 2.87 0.46 12.52
N LYS A 101 3.07 1.30 13.54
CA LYS A 101 2.23 2.48 13.76
C LYS A 101 2.36 3.52 12.66
N VAL A 102 3.42 3.49 11.85
CA VAL A 102 3.54 4.35 10.67
C VAL A 102 2.54 3.97 9.58
N CYS A 103 2.09 2.71 9.58
CA CYS A 103 1.12 2.15 8.65
C CYS A 103 -0.32 2.26 9.17
N VAL A 104 -0.56 2.98 10.27
CA VAL A 104 -1.89 3.12 10.89
C VAL A 104 -2.25 4.59 11.02
N ALA A 105 -3.45 4.94 10.55
CA ALA A 105 -4.03 6.26 10.75
C ALA A 105 -5.45 6.15 11.31
N GLU A 106 -5.86 7.15 12.08
CA GLU A 106 -7.22 7.25 12.61
C GLU A 106 -7.86 8.55 12.09
N VAL A 107 -9.06 8.44 11.54
CA VAL A 107 -9.88 9.60 11.20
C VAL A 107 -10.55 10.09 12.48
N THR A 108 -10.09 11.23 13.00
CA THR A 108 -10.68 11.87 14.18
C THR A 108 -11.84 12.77 13.80
N ASP A 109 -12.74 13.03 14.76
CA ASP A 109 -13.93 13.88 14.59
C ASP A 109 -13.63 15.18 13.83
N GLY A 110 -14.42 15.43 12.77
CA GLY A 110 -14.33 16.64 11.95
C GLY A 110 -13.19 16.65 10.92
N ARG A 111 -12.34 15.62 10.88
CA ARG A 111 -11.33 15.47 9.83
C ARG A 111 -11.86 14.62 8.68
N LYS A 112 -11.58 15.04 7.45
CA LYS A 112 -11.93 14.27 6.24
C LYS A 112 -10.94 13.12 6.02
N LEU A 113 -11.46 11.96 5.61
CA LEU A 113 -10.69 10.76 5.27
C LEU A 113 -9.46 11.06 4.37
N GLY A 114 -9.66 11.78 3.26
CA GLY A 114 -8.57 12.12 2.35
C GLY A 114 -7.45 12.95 3.00
N ALA A 115 -7.80 13.90 3.88
CA ALA A 115 -6.81 14.71 4.59
C ALA A 115 -6.04 13.89 5.64
N THR A 116 -6.69 12.91 6.27
CA THR A 116 -6.04 11.96 7.18
C THR A 116 -5.00 11.11 6.43
N ILE A 117 -5.38 10.54 5.28
CA ILE A 117 -4.49 9.73 4.45
C ILE A 117 -3.31 10.57 3.94
N ASP A 118 -3.59 11.77 3.42
CA ASP A 118 -2.55 12.67 2.93
C ASP A 118 -1.53 13.04 4.02
N THR A 119 -2.00 13.35 5.23
CA THR A 119 -1.12 13.64 6.37
C THR A 119 -0.26 12.43 6.75
N ALA A 120 -0.85 11.23 6.76
CA ALA A 120 -0.15 9.99 7.11
C ALA A 120 0.94 9.68 6.07
N LEU A 121 0.60 9.75 4.78
CA LEU A 121 1.55 9.54 3.70
C LEU A 121 2.60 10.66 3.68
N ALA A 122 2.26 11.93 3.87
CA ALA A 122 3.24 13.02 3.89
C ALA A 122 4.34 12.83 4.96
N ALA A 123 3.97 12.28 6.13
CA ALA A 123 4.92 11.92 7.17
C ALA A 123 5.86 10.77 6.75
N VAL A 124 5.36 9.81 5.96
CA VAL A 124 6.19 8.76 5.35
C VAL A 124 7.10 9.33 4.26
N GLY A 125 6.61 10.27 3.46
CA GLY A 125 7.37 10.90 2.37
C GLY A 125 8.67 11.55 2.85
N GLN A 126 8.65 12.08 4.07
CA GLN A 126 9.82 12.61 4.75
C GLN A 126 10.95 11.57 4.90
N ALA A 127 10.61 10.29 5.08
CA ALA A 127 11.58 9.20 5.16
C ALA A 127 12.31 8.99 3.83
N PHE A 128 11.61 9.04 2.69
CA PHE A 128 12.24 8.93 1.37
C PHE A 128 13.22 10.06 1.12
N GLY A 129 12.86 11.29 1.49
CA GLY A 129 13.77 12.41 1.45
C GLY A 129 15.01 12.22 2.32
N ALA A 130 14.86 11.67 3.53
CA ALA A 130 15.98 11.34 4.41
C ALA A 130 16.90 10.23 3.84
N ILE A 131 16.34 9.23 3.14
CA ILE A 131 17.11 8.22 2.40
C ILE A 131 17.93 8.89 1.29
N ILE A 132 17.31 9.77 0.49
CA ILE A 132 17.98 10.47 -0.61
C ILE A 132 19.11 11.38 -0.07
N ILE A 133 18.86 12.11 1.03
CA ILE A 133 19.88 12.94 1.69
C ILE A 133 21.08 12.12 2.14
N THR A 134 20.83 10.93 2.68
CA THR A 134 21.90 10.00 3.09
C THR A 134 22.81 9.67 1.90
N GLU A 135 22.24 9.30 0.75
CA GLU A 135 23.00 8.98 -0.45
C GLU A 135 23.70 10.18 -1.08
N LEU A 136 23.11 11.37 -1.01
CA LEU A 136 23.71 12.60 -1.50
C LEU A 136 24.92 13.02 -0.66
N VAL A 137 24.81 12.96 0.67
CA VAL A 137 25.92 13.30 1.58
C VAL A 137 27.04 12.29 1.45
N ARG A 138 26.73 10.98 1.47
CA ARG A 138 27.73 9.92 1.30
C ARG A 138 28.46 10.01 -0.02
N GLY A 139 27.76 10.40 -1.09
CA GLY A 139 28.33 10.61 -2.40
C GLY A 139 29.03 11.96 -2.61
N GLY A 140 29.07 12.85 -1.61
CA GLY A 140 29.66 14.19 -1.74
C GLY A 140 28.92 15.12 -2.72
N ARG A 141 27.62 14.85 -2.99
CA ARG A 141 26.77 15.58 -3.95
C ARG A 141 25.74 16.48 -3.27
N TYR A 142 25.73 16.53 -1.94
CA TYR A 142 24.79 17.35 -1.19
C TYR A 142 25.02 18.85 -1.44
N LYS A 143 23.92 19.61 -1.59
CA LYS A 143 23.89 21.05 -1.76
C LYS A 143 22.68 21.60 -1.00
N THR A 144 22.92 22.49 -0.05
CA THR A 144 21.88 23.00 0.85
C THR A 144 20.70 23.63 0.11
N ALA A 145 20.97 24.51 -0.86
CA ALA A 145 19.93 25.24 -1.60
C ALA A 145 19.01 24.35 -2.45
N GLU A 146 19.52 23.18 -2.88
CA GLU A 146 18.78 22.24 -3.74
C GLU A 146 18.08 21.15 -2.93
N HIS A 147 18.69 20.69 -1.83
CA HIS A 147 18.31 19.41 -1.22
C HIS A 147 17.71 19.53 0.19
N GLU A 148 17.90 20.62 0.94
CA GLU A 148 17.45 20.65 2.34
C GLU A 148 15.93 20.45 2.48
N LYS A 149 15.15 20.93 1.51
CA LYS A 149 13.69 20.77 1.44
C LYS A 149 13.22 19.33 1.28
N LEU A 150 14.10 18.40 0.89
CA LEU A 150 13.75 16.97 0.84
C LEU A 150 13.40 16.42 2.23
N LEU A 151 13.84 17.08 3.31
CA LEU A 151 13.48 16.69 4.67
C LEU A 151 12.12 17.24 5.11
N ASP A 152 11.39 17.96 4.27
CA ASP A 152 10.04 18.43 4.57
C ASP A 152 9.01 17.32 4.27
N PRO A 153 7.88 17.26 5.00
CA PRO A 153 6.78 16.38 4.65
C PRO A 153 6.33 16.61 3.20
N THR A 154 6.19 15.54 2.43
CA THR A 154 5.92 15.61 0.99
C THR A 154 4.66 14.82 0.67
N GLU A 155 3.64 15.50 0.13
CA GLU A 155 2.36 14.89 -0.28
C GLU A 155 2.55 13.75 -1.28
N PHE A 156 1.69 12.75 -1.23
CA PHE A 156 1.77 11.55 -2.08
C PHE A 156 1.83 11.87 -3.59
N ARG A 157 1.15 12.94 -4.02
CA ARG A 157 1.12 13.39 -5.42
C ARG A 157 2.47 13.94 -5.91
N ALA A 158 3.34 14.38 -5.00
CA ALA A 158 4.68 14.86 -5.32
C ALA A 158 5.72 13.73 -5.35
N TRP A 159 5.36 12.52 -4.92
CA TRP A 159 6.26 11.37 -4.94
C TRP A 159 6.57 10.93 -6.37
N ASN A 160 7.77 10.38 -6.57
CA ASN A 160 8.16 9.75 -7.81
C ASN A 160 7.68 8.28 -7.89
N ASN A 161 7.82 7.67 -9.07
CA ASN A 161 7.36 6.29 -9.32
C ASN A 161 8.05 5.25 -8.42
N ALA A 162 9.30 5.48 -8.01
CA ALA A 162 10.02 4.54 -7.14
C ALA A 162 9.49 4.64 -5.70
N GLU A 163 9.27 5.86 -5.19
CA GLU A 163 8.69 6.09 -3.87
C GLU A 163 7.29 5.48 -3.78
N ARG A 164 6.43 5.68 -4.78
CA ARG A 164 5.09 5.06 -4.83
C ARG A 164 5.11 3.54 -4.96
N ARG A 165 6.23 2.95 -5.42
CA ARG A 165 6.39 1.49 -5.47
C ARG A 165 6.76 0.89 -4.12
N PHE A 166 7.47 1.66 -3.28
CA PHE A 166 7.88 1.28 -1.92
C PHE A 166 7.02 1.93 -0.84
N ALA A 167 5.91 2.54 -1.22
CA ALA A 167 4.97 3.14 -0.30
C ALA A 167 4.48 2.08 0.71
N PRO A 168 4.60 2.32 2.02
CA PRO A 168 4.06 1.40 2.99
C PRO A 168 2.53 1.39 2.88
N PRO A 169 1.90 0.24 3.08
CA PRO A 169 0.45 0.17 3.09
C PRO A 169 -0.11 0.98 4.28
N LEU A 170 -1.30 1.55 4.11
CA LEU A 170 -1.98 2.31 5.15
C LEU A 170 -3.27 1.62 5.60
N VAL A 171 -3.37 1.32 6.89
CA VAL A 171 -4.59 0.86 7.55
C VAL A 171 -5.24 2.06 8.23
N VAL A 172 -6.47 2.40 7.84
CA VAL A 172 -7.15 3.60 8.31
C VAL A 172 -8.40 3.21 9.09
N GLU A 173 -8.43 3.56 10.37
CA GLU A 173 -9.64 3.47 11.18
C GLU A 173 -10.54 4.67 10.89
N VAL A 174 -11.81 4.41 10.56
CA VAL A 174 -12.75 5.45 10.15
C VAL A 174 -14.18 5.10 10.59
N ASP A 175 -14.93 6.09 11.06
CA ASP A 175 -16.36 5.91 11.29
C ASP A 175 -17.10 5.84 9.96
N GLY A 176 -18.07 4.93 9.85
CA GLY A 176 -18.87 4.77 8.64
C GLY A 176 -19.63 6.04 8.24
N ALA A 177 -19.81 6.97 9.18
CA ALA A 177 -20.37 8.28 8.93
C ALA A 177 -19.43 9.21 8.13
N ASP A 178 -18.12 9.00 8.26
CA ASP A 178 -17.06 9.80 7.62
C ASP A 178 -16.46 9.09 6.38
N LEU A 179 -16.98 7.92 6.04
CA LEU A 179 -16.55 7.11 4.91
C LEU A 179 -16.94 7.75 3.57
N HIS A 180 -16.07 8.63 3.07
CA HIS A 180 -16.19 9.26 1.77
C HIS A 180 -15.18 8.65 0.79
N ALA A 181 -15.53 7.49 0.22
CA ALA A 181 -14.63 6.67 -0.59
C ALA A 181 -14.07 7.36 -1.86
N GLY A 182 -14.74 8.42 -2.36
CA GLY A 182 -14.26 9.19 -3.51
C GLY A 182 -12.86 9.78 -3.32
N ALA A 183 -12.46 10.10 -2.08
CA ALA A 183 -11.13 10.62 -1.79
C ALA A 183 -10.02 9.57 -1.92
N LEU A 184 -10.35 8.26 -1.94
CA LEU A 184 -9.36 7.19 -1.98
C LEU A 184 -8.67 7.09 -3.34
N LEU A 185 -9.36 7.46 -4.42
CA LEU A 185 -8.83 7.41 -5.78
C LEU A 185 -7.67 8.37 -6.00
N ASP A 186 -7.55 9.42 -5.19
CA ASP A 186 -6.42 10.34 -5.23
C ASP A 186 -5.09 9.67 -4.82
N PHE A 187 -5.17 8.51 -4.18
CA PHE A 187 -4.03 7.73 -3.69
C PHE A 187 -3.88 6.38 -4.42
N ALA A 188 -4.74 6.09 -5.40
CA ALA A 188 -4.70 4.84 -6.16
C ALA A 188 -3.64 4.89 -7.27
N ASP A 189 -2.36 4.99 -6.89
CA ASP A 189 -1.21 5.00 -7.81
C ASP A 189 -0.04 4.14 -7.28
N GLY A 190 0.84 3.72 -8.19
CA GLY A 190 1.99 2.87 -7.87
C GLY A 190 1.57 1.54 -7.25
N ARG A 191 2.04 1.27 -6.04
CA ARG A 191 1.71 0.07 -5.26
C ARG A 191 0.97 0.38 -3.96
N GLU A 192 0.45 1.60 -3.82
CA GLU A 192 -0.20 2.04 -2.59
C GLU A 192 -1.37 1.12 -2.21
N LYS A 193 -1.45 0.75 -0.93
CA LYS A 193 -2.45 -0.17 -0.40
C LYS A 193 -3.17 0.51 0.76
N ILE A 194 -4.46 0.77 0.60
CA ILE A 194 -5.27 1.38 1.65
C ILE A 194 -6.29 0.37 2.15
N VAL A 195 -6.29 0.07 3.44
CA VAL A 195 -7.29 -0.80 4.08
C VAL A 195 -8.07 0.02 5.10
N LEU A 196 -9.36 0.20 4.90
CA LEU A 196 -10.22 0.89 5.85
C LEU A 196 -10.77 -0.10 6.88
N VAL A 197 -10.69 0.24 8.16
CA VAL A 197 -11.41 -0.45 9.24
C VAL A 197 -12.58 0.42 9.63
N VAL A 198 -13.76 0.07 9.13
CA VAL A 198 -14.96 0.91 9.29
C VAL A 198 -15.68 0.58 10.59
N ARG A 199 -15.95 1.60 11.41
CA ARG A 199 -16.73 1.51 12.64
C ARG A 199 -18.19 1.92 12.40
N GLY A 200 -19.13 1.24 13.04
CA GLY A 200 -20.55 1.62 13.00
C GLY A 200 -21.20 1.48 11.63
N ALA A 201 -22.34 2.17 11.45
CA ALA A 201 -23.13 2.10 10.23
C ALA A 201 -22.45 2.82 9.06
N ALA A 202 -22.43 2.18 7.89
CA ALA A 202 -21.79 2.68 6.68
C ALA A 202 -22.65 2.41 5.44
N PRO A 203 -22.43 3.12 4.32
CA PRO A 203 -23.07 2.79 3.05
C PRO A 203 -22.79 1.33 2.64
N PRO A 204 -23.81 0.58 2.21
CA PRO A 204 -23.71 -0.87 1.98
C PRO A 204 -22.75 -1.25 0.84
N ALA A 205 -22.53 -0.38 -0.14
CA ALA A 205 -21.60 -0.61 -1.26
C ALA A 205 -20.56 0.53 -1.34
N ALA A 206 -20.03 0.96 -0.19
CA ALA A 206 -19.19 2.15 -0.06
C ALA A 206 -18.02 2.24 -1.06
N LEU A 207 -17.40 1.11 -1.41
CA LEU A 207 -16.25 1.09 -2.32
C LEU A 207 -16.61 0.92 -3.80
N VAL A 208 -17.89 0.82 -4.19
CA VAL A 208 -18.26 0.54 -5.59
C VAL A 208 -17.70 1.57 -6.57
N ARG A 209 -17.62 2.83 -6.13
CA ARG A 209 -17.09 3.94 -6.93
C ARG A 209 -15.56 3.94 -7.06
N CYS A 210 -14.87 3.14 -6.26
CA CYS A 210 -13.44 2.93 -6.38
C CYS A 210 -13.09 1.89 -7.46
N VAL A 211 -14.08 1.17 -8.00
CA VAL A 211 -13.88 0.18 -9.07
C VAL A 211 -13.47 0.91 -10.35
N THR A 212 -12.17 0.95 -10.60
CA THR A 212 -11.54 1.57 -11.78
C THR A 212 -10.55 0.59 -12.41
N PRO A 213 -10.24 0.75 -13.72
CA PRO A 213 -9.22 -0.08 -14.37
C PRO A 213 -7.88 0.01 -13.63
N GLY A 214 -7.27 -1.13 -13.33
CA GLY A 214 -5.94 -1.19 -12.68
C GLY A 214 -5.94 -0.98 -11.16
N THR A 215 -7.09 -0.78 -10.52
CA THR A 215 -7.18 -0.73 -9.05
C THR A 215 -7.83 -1.99 -8.52
N PHE A 216 -7.16 -2.70 -7.61
CA PHE A 216 -7.78 -3.81 -6.88
C PHE A 216 -8.71 -3.25 -5.80
N VAL A 217 -9.97 -3.69 -5.76
CA VAL A 217 -10.96 -3.19 -4.78
C VAL A 217 -11.58 -4.35 -4.02
N LEU A 218 -11.60 -4.26 -2.69
CA LEU A 218 -12.18 -5.30 -1.84
C LEU A 218 -13.10 -4.70 -0.77
N GLN A 219 -14.36 -5.09 -0.77
CA GLN A 219 -15.25 -4.83 0.36
C GLN A 219 -15.57 -6.15 1.04
N THR A 220 -15.21 -6.26 2.32
CA THR A 220 -15.29 -7.50 3.09
C THR A 220 -15.81 -7.23 4.50
N VAL A 221 -16.34 -8.26 5.15
CA VAL A 221 -16.78 -8.21 6.56
C VAL A 221 -15.83 -8.96 7.49
N ASP A 222 -15.02 -9.87 6.94
CA ASP A 222 -14.20 -10.83 7.69
C ASP A 222 -12.72 -10.86 7.27
N GLY A 223 -12.35 -10.06 6.26
CA GLY A 223 -10.98 -10.00 5.74
C GLY A 223 -10.68 -10.99 4.62
N THR A 224 -11.66 -11.80 4.20
CA THR A 224 -11.51 -12.70 3.05
C THR A 224 -11.11 -11.90 1.81
N GLY A 225 -10.00 -12.30 1.17
CA GLY A 225 -9.44 -11.65 -0.03
C GLY A 225 -8.29 -10.67 0.22
N LEU A 226 -7.93 -10.38 1.48
CA LEU A 226 -6.78 -9.51 1.80
C LEU A 226 -5.44 -10.10 1.36
N ASP A 227 -5.33 -11.44 1.34
CA ASP A 227 -4.18 -12.17 0.80
C ASP A 227 -3.95 -11.83 -0.69
N LYS A 228 -5.03 -11.80 -1.48
CA LYS A 228 -4.98 -11.41 -2.90
C LYS A 228 -4.63 -9.94 -3.08
N MET A 229 -5.19 -9.08 -2.23
CA MET A 229 -4.87 -7.64 -2.22
C MET A 229 -3.37 -7.40 -1.98
N ALA A 230 -2.78 -8.12 -1.02
CA ALA A 230 -1.37 -8.00 -0.65
C ALA A 230 -0.44 -8.43 -1.80
N LEU A 231 -0.82 -9.46 -2.55
CA LEU A 231 -0.06 -9.96 -3.71
C LEU A 231 -0.22 -9.11 -4.98
N TYR A 232 -1.25 -8.27 -5.06
CA TYR A 232 -1.49 -7.45 -6.24
C TYR A 232 -0.36 -6.43 -6.45
N GLU A 233 0.19 -6.34 -7.65
CA GLU A 233 1.37 -5.50 -7.94
C GLU A 233 1.06 -4.03 -8.28
N GLY A 234 -0.21 -3.62 -8.17
CA GLY A 234 -0.69 -2.25 -8.38
C GLY A 234 -1.43 -1.66 -7.16
N PRO A 235 -2.11 -0.51 -7.33
CA PRO A 235 -2.82 0.14 -6.24
C PRO A 235 -4.01 -0.70 -5.79
N ALA A 236 -4.28 -0.71 -4.48
CA ALA A 236 -5.40 -1.45 -3.95
C ALA A 236 -6.11 -0.72 -2.82
N ILE A 237 -7.44 -0.82 -2.80
CA ILE A 237 -8.31 -0.24 -1.78
C ILE A 237 -9.17 -1.36 -1.21
N ALA A 238 -9.10 -1.58 0.09
CA ALA A 238 -9.97 -2.51 0.79
C ALA A 238 -10.70 -1.84 1.94
N ALA A 239 -11.82 -2.42 2.38
CA ALA A 239 -12.50 -1.99 3.58
C ALA A 239 -13.17 -3.17 4.30
N PHE A 240 -12.98 -3.21 5.62
CA PHE A 240 -13.79 -3.99 6.55
C PHE A 240 -15.06 -3.20 6.87
N LEU A 241 -16.21 -3.67 6.39
CA LEU A 241 -17.52 -3.07 6.62
C LEU A 241 -18.29 -3.88 7.68
N PRO A 242 -19.30 -3.27 8.32
CA PRO A 242 -20.20 -4.01 9.22
C PRO A 242 -20.97 -5.11 8.47
N GLU A 243 -21.43 -6.11 9.22
CA GLU A 243 -22.33 -7.15 8.70
C GLU A 243 -23.56 -6.54 8.01
N GLY A 244 -23.98 -7.16 6.91
CA GLY A 244 -25.08 -6.66 6.08
C GLY A 244 -24.67 -5.64 5.01
N ALA A 245 -23.42 -5.18 4.98
CA ALA A 245 -22.86 -4.52 3.82
C ALA A 245 -22.59 -5.53 2.68
N ALA A 246 -22.53 -5.05 1.44
CA ALA A 246 -22.13 -5.86 0.29
C ALA A 246 -20.73 -6.44 0.50
N THR A 247 -20.50 -7.65 -0.01
CA THR A 247 -19.16 -8.20 -0.15
C THR A 247 -18.86 -8.33 -1.63
N PHE A 248 -17.71 -7.82 -2.04
CA PHE A 248 -17.27 -7.93 -3.43
C PHE A 248 -15.76 -7.74 -3.55
N MET A 249 -15.22 -8.28 -4.64
CA MET A 249 -13.81 -8.17 -5.00
C MET A 249 -13.70 -7.84 -6.47
N HIS A 250 -13.06 -6.72 -6.78
CA HIS A 250 -12.58 -6.37 -8.11
C HIS A 250 -11.09 -6.70 -8.21
N ASP A 251 -10.74 -7.71 -9.00
CA ASP A 251 -9.37 -8.09 -9.33
C ASP A 251 -9.08 -7.78 -10.81
N PRO A 252 -8.24 -6.76 -11.10
CA PRO A 252 -7.87 -6.39 -12.46
C PRO A 252 -7.29 -7.53 -13.30
N HIS A 253 -6.72 -8.57 -12.68
CA HIS A 253 -6.11 -9.72 -13.37
C HIS A 253 -7.06 -10.91 -13.56
N ALA A 254 -8.23 -10.93 -12.94
CA ALA A 254 -9.13 -12.09 -12.99
C ALA A 254 -9.81 -12.30 -14.35
N GLY A 255 -9.71 -11.34 -15.28
CA GLY A 255 -10.25 -11.50 -16.63
C GLY A 255 -9.87 -10.37 -17.60
N LYS A 256 -10.26 -10.53 -18.86
CA LYS A 256 -10.07 -9.50 -19.90
C LYS A 256 -11.18 -8.45 -19.87
N GLU A 257 -12.38 -8.88 -19.52
CA GLU A 257 -13.58 -8.05 -19.54
C GLU A 257 -13.96 -7.56 -18.13
N PRO A 258 -14.58 -6.37 -17.98
CA PRO A 258 -14.90 -5.80 -16.67
C PRO A 258 -15.74 -6.72 -15.76
N TRP A 259 -16.75 -7.41 -16.31
CA TRP A 259 -17.62 -8.31 -15.52
C TRP A 259 -16.92 -9.60 -15.07
N GLN A 260 -15.78 -9.96 -15.68
CA GLN A 260 -14.96 -11.11 -15.26
C GLN A 260 -14.05 -10.75 -14.08
N ARG A 261 -13.78 -9.46 -13.90
CA ARG A 261 -12.90 -8.92 -12.88
C ARG A 261 -13.60 -8.69 -11.55
N LEU A 262 -14.94 -8.72 -11.52
CA LEU A 262 -15.74 -8.41 -10.35
C LEU A 262 -16.50 -9.65 -9.86
N THR A 263 -16.26 -10.04 -8.62
CA THR A 263 -17.04 -11.06 -7.91
C THR A 263 -17.86 -10.40 -6.81
N VAL A 264 -19.15 -10.74 -6.70
CA VAL A 264 -20.05 -10.20 -5.66
C VAL A 264 -20.68 -11.36 -4.88
N PRO A 265 -20.04 -11.85 -3.80
CA PRO A 265 -20.61 -12.95 -3.01
C PRO A 265 -21.90 -12.57 -2.26
N PHE A 266 -22.04 -11.31 -1.85
CA PHE A 266 -23.23 -10.84 -1.15
C PHE A 266 -23.60 -9.43 -1.60
N LEU A 267 -24.88 -9.24 -1.92
CA LEU A 267 -25.48 -7.96 -2.27
C LEU A 267 -26.70 -7.73 -1.38
N PRO A 268 -26.73 -6.68 -0.54
CA PRO A 268 -27.85 -6.44 0.35
C PRO A 268 -29.07 -5.93 -0.42
N ALA A 269 -30.24 -6.36 0.03
CA ALA A 269 -31.53 -5.87 -0.47
C ALA A 269 -32.05 -4.72 0.41
N GLY A 270 -32.74 -3.76 -0.22
CA GLY A 270 -33.39 -2.66 0.49
C GLY A 270 -34.60 -3.11 1.34
N PRO A 271 -35.19 -2.18 2.12
CA PRO A 271 -34.93 -0.75 2.13
C PRO A 271 -33.71 -0.33 2.97
N PHE A 272 -32.95 0.66 2.50
CA PHE A 272 -31.79 1.21 3.21
C PHE A 272 -32.17 2.39 4.11
N LYS A 273 -31.43 2.56 5.21
CA LYS A 273 -31.47 3.77 6.05
C LYS A 273 -30.23 4.61 5.73
N GLY A 274 -30.41 5.92 5.55
CA GLY A 274 -29.28 6.82 5.30
C GLY A 274 -28.24 6.75 6.42
N ALA A 275 -26.97 6.89 6.06
CA ALA A 275 -25.81 6.84 6.95
C ALA A 275 -24.70 7.72 6.38
N GLY A 276 -23.97 8.44 7.23
CA GLY A 276 -22.80 9.21 6.83
C GLY A 276 -23.04 10.28 5.77
N GLY A 277 -24.16 10.98 5.84
CA GLY A 277 -24.53 11.98 4.82
C GLY A 277 -25.02 11.37 3.50
N PHE A 278 -25.00 10.05 3.34
CA PHE A 278 -25.63 9.37 2.20
C PHE A 278 -27.11 9.15 2.46
N SER A 279 -27.92 9.59 1.50
CA SER A 279 -29.35 9.27 1.45
C SER A 279 -29.59 7.80 1.12
N ALA A 280 -30.75 7.27 1.53
CA ALA A 280 -31.17 5.91 1.17
C ALA A 280 -31.18 5.67 -0.35
N TRP A 281 -31.56 6.70 -1.13
CA TRP A 281 -31.53 6.65 -2.59
C TRP A 281 -30.11 6.52 -3.15
N GLN A 282 -29.15 7.30 -2.64
CA GLN A 282 -27.74 7.17 -3.06
C GLN A 282 -27.18 5.78 -2.77
N MET A 283 -27.49 5.22 -1.60
CA MET A 283 -27.08 3.86 -1.25
C MET A 283 -27.71 2.82 -2.19
N GLU A 284 -28.98 2.99 -2.54
CA GLU A 284 -29.65 2.13 -3.52
C GLU A 284 -28.99 2.22 -4.90
N GLN A 285 -28.61 3.44 -5.34
CA GLN A 285 -27.88 3.62 -6.59
C GLN A 285 -26.49 2.96 -6.56
N ASP A 286 -25.77 3.03 -5.44
CA ASP A 286 -24.45 2.40 -5.31
C ASP A 286 -24.55 0.86 -5.32
N VAL A 287 -25.56 0.29 -4.65
CA VAL A 287 -25.86 -1.16 -4.72
C VAL A 287 -26.27 -1.57 -6.13
N LYS A 288 -27.10 -0.76 -6.80
CA LYS A 288 -27.49 -0.99 -8.19
C LYS A 288 -26.28 -0.93 -9.14
N MET A 289 -25.39 0.05 -8.96
CA MET A 289 -24.15 0.16 -9.73
C MET A 289 -23.30 -1.09 -9.58
N LEU A 290 -23.16 -1.61 -8.36
CA LEU A 290 -22.40 -2.85 -8.11
C LEU A 290 -23.01 -4.04 -8.86
N ALA A 291 -24.34 -4.17 -8.81
CA ALA A 291 -25.06 -5.21 -9.54
C ALA A 291 -24.90 -5.08 -11.06
N ASP A 292 -24.99 -3.85 -11.59
CA ASP A 292 -24.86 -3.58 -13.01
C ASP A 292 -23.43 -3.86 -13.51
N LEU A 293 -22.40 -3.54 -12.72
CA LEU A 293 -20.98 -3.85 -13.02
C LEU A 293 -20.69 -5.36 -13.04
N ALA A 294 -21.36 -6.12 -12.18
CA ALA A 294 -21.20 -7.57 -12.11
C ALA A 294 -22.00 -8.31 -13.21
N ARG A 295 -22.89 -7.62 -13.93
CA ARG A 295 -23.77 -8.27 -14.90
C ARG A 295 -23.04 -8.53 -16.22
N THR A 296 -23.19 -9.75 -16.76
CA THR A 296 -22.74 -10.05 -18.12
C THR A 296 -23.58 -9.25 -19.13
N PRO A 297 -22.98 -8.65 -20.17
CA PRO A 297 -23.70 -7.82 -21.14
C PRO A 297 -24.56 -8.62 -22.13
N PHE A 298 -24.51 -9.95 -22.06
CA PHE A 298 -25.33 -10.86 -22.85
C PHE A 298 -26.09 -11.83 -21.94
N ALA A 299 -27.25 -12.29 -22.42
CA ALA A 299 -28.01 -13.34 -21.77
C ALA A 299 -27.21 -14.65 -21.88
N VAL A 300 -26.81 -15.22 -20.74
CA VAL A 300 -26.38 -16.62 -20.70
C VAL A 300 -27.67 -17.45 -20.61
N PRO A 301 -27.95 -18.32 -21.58
CA PRO A 301 -29.15 -19.15 -21.52
C PRO A 301 -29.16 -19.98 -20.24
N GLU A 302 -30.19 -19.79 -19.42
CA GLU A 302 -30.44 -20.65 -18.27
C GLU A 302 -30.97 -21.99 -18.78
N THR A 303 -30.35 -23.09 -18.35
CA THR A 303 -31.05 -24.39 -18.36
C THR A 303 -32.31 -24.21 -17.52
N ALA A 304 -33.48 -24.40 -18.13
CA ALA A 304 -34.79 -23.98 -17.64
C ALA A 304 -34.97 -24.12 -16.12
N GLY A 305 -35.18 -22.98 -15.42
CA GLY A 305 -35.80 -22.96 -14.09
C GLY A 305 -35.07 -22.26 -12.93
N GLY A 306 -34.02 -21.47 -13.12
CA GLY A 306 -33.27 -20.88 -11.98
C GLY A 306 -32.97 -19.40 -12.11
N LYS A 307 -33.58 -18.56 -11.24
CA LYS A 307 -33.33 -17.10 -11.12
C LYS A 307 -31.87 -16.71 -11.37
N GLY A 308 -31.65 -15.84 -12.36
CA GLY A 308 -30.55 -14.87 -12.46
C GLY A 308 -29.19 -15.43 -12.06
N ALA A 309 -28.55 -16.18 -12.95
CA ALA A 309 -27.22 -16.73 -12.69
C ALA A 309 -26.18 -15.61 -12.37
N PRO A 310 -25.30 -15.80 -11.37
CA PRO A 310 -24.21 -14.87 -11.09
C PRO A 310 -23.26 -14.75 -12.29
N ALA A 311 -22.42 -13.70 -12.28
CA ALA A 311 -21.39 -13.48 -13.29
C ALA A 311 -20.56 -14.76 -13.50
N LEU A 312 -20.58 -15.30 -14.72
CA LEU A 312 -19.77 -16.44 -15.11
C LEU A 312 -18.47 -15.94 -15.75
N GLY A 313 -17.35 -16.57 -15.44
CA GLY A 313 -16.10 -16.34 -16.18
C GLY A 313 -16.28 -16.67 -17.67
N ALA A 314 -15.47 -16.07 -18.57
CA ALA A 314 -15.58 -16.26 -20.03
C ALA A 314 -15.70 -17.73 -20.43
N ASP A 315 -14.87 -18.58 -19.82
CA ASP A 315 -14.80 -20.01 -20.14
C ASP A 315 -16.04 -20.76 -19.65
N GLN A 316 -16.62 -20.35 -18.52
CA GLN A 316 -17.86 -20.92 -17.99
C GLN A 316 -19.08 -20.43 -18.79
N ALA A 317 -19.08 -19.18 -19.23
CA ALA A 317 -20.10 -18.63 -20.11
C ALA A 317 -20.05 -19.32 -21.49
N ALA A 318 -18.85 -19.49 -22.06
CA ALA A 318 -18.65 -20.22 -23.31
C ALA A 318 -19.06 -21.69 -23.18
N ALA A 319 -18.71 -22.37 -22.09
CA ALA A 319 -19.12 -23.74 -21.82
C ALA A 319 -20.65 -23.87 -21.66
N ARG A 320 -21.31 -22.92 -20.98
CA ARG A 320 -22.78 -22.91 -20.85
C ARG A 320 -23.49 -22.60 -22.16
N ILE A 321 -22.96 -21.67 -22.95
CA ILE A 321 -23.49 -21.36 -24.29
C ILE A 321 -23.29 -22.56 -25.23
N ALA A 322 -22.13 -23.21 -25.21
CA ALA A 322 -21.86 -24.42 -25.97
C ALA A 322 -22.79 -25.57 -25.55
N ALA A 323 -22.96 -25.79 -24.25
CA ALA A 323 -23.88 -26.79 -23.71
C ALA A 323 -25.34 -26.49 -24.13
N TRP A 324 -25.77 -25.24 -24.06
CA TRP A 324 -27.10 -24.82 -24.52
C TRP A 324 -27.28 -24.98 -26.03
N LEU A 325 -26.28 -24.64 -26.85
CA LEU A 325 -26.31 -24.84 -28.31
C LEU A 325 -26.39 -26.32 -28.67
N LEU A 326 -25.64 -27.18 -27.98
CA LEU A 326 -25.69 -28.63 -28.17
C LEU A 326 -27.05 -29.23 -27.79
N ASP A 327 -27.65 -28.76 -26.70
CA ASP A 327 -28.99 -29.17 -26.26
C ASP A 327 -30.08 -28.68 -27.23
N SER A 328 -29.98 -27.42 -27.68
CA SER A 328 -30.91 -26.80 -28.64
C SER A 328 -30.82 -27.39 -30.04
N ALA A 329 -29.65 -27.89 -30.45
CA ALA A 329 -29.43 -28.55 -31.73
C ALA A 329 -29.80 -30.05 -31.70
N GLY A 330 -30.23 -30.59 -30.56
CA GLY A 330 -30.57 -32.02 -30.42
C GLY A 330 -29.37 -32.96 -30.51
N LEU A 331 -28.14 -32.45 -30.37
CA LEU A 331 -26.89 -33.20 -30.54
C LEU A 331 -26.38 -33.80 -29.22
N LYS A 332 -27.29 -34.28 -28.37
CA LYS A 332 -26.89 -35.13 -27.25
C LYS A 332 -26.52 -36.49 -27.81
N GLY A 333 -25.22 -36.76 -27.89
CA GLY A 333 -24.70 -38.09 -28.20
C GLY A 333 -25.32 -39.12 -27.27
N THR A 334 -26.12 -40.02 -27.83
CA THR A 334 -26.33 -41.33 -27.23
C THR A 334 -25.00 -42.05 -27.26
N ALA A 335 -24.51 -42.45 -26.09
CA ALA A 335 -23.43 -43.42 -25.97
C ALA A 335 -23.76 -44.70 -26.75
#